data_AF-A0A0C2F9D6-F1
#
_entry.id   AF-A0A0C2F9D6-F1
#
_cell.length_a   1.000
_cell.length_b   1.000
_cell.length_c   1.000
_cell.angle_alpha   90.00
_cell.angle_beta   90.00
_cell.angle_gamma   90.00
#
_symmetry.space_group_name_H-M   'P 1'
#
loop_
_entity.id
_entity.type
_entity.pdbx_description
1 polymer ?
#
loop_
_entity_poly.entity_id
_entity_poly.type
_entity_poly.pdbx_seq_one_letter_code
_entity_poly.pdbx_strand_id
1 'polypeptide(L)'
;VYVHQRQLDQWKTLFINSCLSEADLTVRCATLPITHSLSASSGNRLPIHAMAELMSANAFTKHSVDISAWMQEQLVDLALPIHSHLADLTIRFAIEAAQKNVTGLSPQFVE
;
A
#
# COMPACT_ATOMS: atom_id res chain seq x y z
N VAL A 1 -23.86 20.35 22.31
CA VAL A 1 -24.18 20.23 20.87
C VAL A 1 -24.05 18.76 20.51
N TYR A 2 -25.16 18.08 20.20
CA TYR A 2 -25.13 16.68 19.77
C TYR A 2 -25.02 16.68 18.24
N VAL A 3 -23.82 16.46 17.71
CA VAL A 3 -23.65 16.36 16.25
C VAL A 3 -23.81 14.89 15.87
N HIS A 4 -24.71 14.62 14.94
CA HIS A 4 -24.97 13.27 14.44
C HIS A 4 -23.68 12.70 13.81
N GLN A 5 -23.19 11.55 14.28
CA GLN A 5 -21.91 10.95 13.85
C GLN A 5 -21.78 10.87 12.33
N ARG A 6 -22.83 10.38 11.64
CA ARG A 6 -22.89 10.34 10.18
C ARG A 6 -22.61 11.67 9.50
N GLN A 7 -23.12 12.78 10.05
CA GLN A 7 -22.85 14.11 9.49
C GLN A 7 -21.38 14.47 9.68
N LEU A 8 -20.81 14.26 10.87
CA LEU A 8 -19.38 14.48 11.12
C LEU A 8 -18.49 13.66 10.16
N ASP A 9 -18.82 12.39 9.91
CA ASP A 9 -18.05 11.55 9.01
C ASP A 9 -18.11 12.05 7.55
N GLN A 10 -19.27 12.57 7.13
CA GLN A 10 -19.43 13.21 5.82
C GLN A 10 -18.59 14.47 5.69
N TRP A 11 -18.65 15.37 6.68
CA TRP A 11 -17.81 16.58 6.71
C TRP A 11 -16.33 16.24 6.72
N LYS A 12 -15.93 15.24 7.50
CA LYS A 12 -14.54 14.75 7.56
C LYS A 12 -14.08 14.23 6.19
N THR A 13 -14.92 13.45 5.51
CA THR A 13 -14.60 12.90 4.19
C THR A 13 -14.44 14.00 3.15
N LEU A 14 -15.38 14.96 3.11
CA LEU A 14 -15.32 16.09 2.19
C LEU A 14 -14.08 16.95 2.43
N PHE A 15 -13.76 17.23 3.69
CA PHE A 15 -12.57 17.99 4.06
C PHE A 15 -11.28 17.28 3.63
N ILE A 16 -11.14 15.99 3.97
CA ILE A 16 -9.97 15.19 3.59
C ILE A 16 -9.80 15.20 2.06
N ASN A 17 -10.86 14.94 1.31
CA ASN A 17 -10.81 14.91 -0.15
C ASN A 17 -10.47 16.29 -0.76
N SER A 18 -10.79 17.39 -0.06
CA SER A 18 -10.44 18.74 -0.52
C SER A 18 -8.98 19.12 -0.30
N CYS A 19 -8.30 18.46 0.65
CA CYS A 19 -6.94 18.79 1.05
C CYS A 19 -5.91 17.72 0.66
N LEU A 20 -6.35 16.48 0.43
CA LEU A 20 -5.50 15.33 0.17
C LEU A 20 -6.06 14.59 -1.05
N SER A 21 -5.40 14.77 -2.19
CA SER A 21 -5.75 14.00 -3.39
C SER A 21 -5.25 12.57 -3.28
N GLU A 22 -5.93 11.64 -3.96
CA GLU A 22 -5.49 10.25 -4.08
C GLU A 22 -4.10 10.14 -4.72
N ALA A 23 -3.79 11.00 -5.69
CA ALA A 23 -2.46 11.05 -6.32
C ALA A 23 -1.37 11.40 -5.30
N ASP A 24 -1.58 12.46 -4.50
CA ASP A 24 -0.61 12.87 -3.48
C ASP A 24 -0.47 11.81 -2.38
N LEU A 25 -1.56 11.13 -2.02
CA LEU A 25 -1.52 10.01 -1.07
C LEU A 25 -0.72 8.83 -1.63
N THR A 26 -0.89 8.52 -2.91
CA THR A 26 -0.17 7.42 -3.58
C THR A 26 1.33 7.68 -3.57
N VAL A 27 1.75 8.89 -3.96
CA VAL A 27 3.17 9.31 -3.92
C VAL A 27 3.71 9.26 -2.50
N ARG A 28 3.00 9.84 -1.51
CA ARG A 28 3.46 9.82 -0.12
C ARG A 28 3.56 8.41 0.45
N CYS A 29 2.61 7.54 0.13
CA CYS A 29 2.65 6.17 0.61
C CYS A 29 3.85 5.41 0.04
N ALA A 30 4.19 5.61 -1.24
CA ALA A 30 5.38 4.99 -1.84
C ALA A 30 6.71 5.41 -1.17
N THR A 31 6.73 6.55 -0.47
CA THR A 31 7.91 7.00 0.31
C THR A 31 7.95 6.51 1.76
N LEU A 32 6.96 5.74 2.21
CA LEU A 32 6.96 5.21 3.58
C LEU A 32 8.08 4.17 3.73
N PRO A 33 8.74 4.12 4.89
CA PRO A 33 9.73 3.08 5.15
C PRO A 33 9.06 1.69 5.16
N ILE A 34 9.85 0.67 4.87
CA ILE A 34 9.43 -0.72 5.10
C ILE A 34 9.22 -0.98 6.59
N THR A 35 8.48 -2.03 6.92
CA THR A 35 8.37 -2.55 8.28
C THR A 35 9.36 -3.68 8.48
N HIS A 36 10.38 -3.47 9.30
CA HIS A 36 11.37 -4.49 9.65
C HIS A 36 10.73 -5.67 10.38
N SER A 37 11.16 -6.89 10.06
CA SER A 37 10.68 -8.12 10.68
C SER A 37 9.15 -8.25 10.66
N LEU A 38 8.53 -7.86 9.56
CA LEU A 38 7.08 -7.94 9.39
C LEU A 38 6.60 -9.40 9.48
N SER A 39 5.71 -9.69 10.42
CA SER A 39 5.16 -11.02 10.66
C SER A 39 3.67 -10.95 11.01
N ALA A 40 2.99 -12.09 11.11
CA ALA A 40 1.57 -12.14 11.43
C ALA A 40 1.22 -11.61 12.83
N SER A 41 2.22 -11.46 13.73
CA SER A 41 2.04 -10.85 15.06
C SER A 41 2.29 -9.34 15.07
N SER A 42 2.70 -8.75 13.94
CA SER A 42 2.89 -7.31 13.82
C SER A 42 1.56 -6.56 14.02
N GLY A 43 1.66 -5.34 14.55
CA GLY A 43 0.49 -4.53 14.92
C GLY A 43 -0.34 -4.02 13.75
N ASN A 44 -1.36 -3.23 14.07
CA ASN A 44 -2.19 -2.55 13.08
C ASN A 44 -1.54 -1.23 12.61
N ARG A 45 -2.06 -0.65 11.51
CA ARG A 45 -1.66 0.67 10.97
C ARG A 45 -0.20 0.75 10.50
N LEU A 46 0.31 -0.35 9.96
CA LEU A 46 1.61 -0.43 9.31
C LEU A 46 1.53 0.00 7.84
N PRO A 47 2.62 0.48 7.23
CA PRO A 47 2.70 0.83 5.80
C PRO A 47 2.09 -0.22 4.86
N ILE A 48 2.23 -1.51 5.16
CA ILE A 48 1.64 -2.61 4.37
C ILE A 48 0.12 -2.48 4.18
N HIS A 49 -0.60 -1.93 5.16
CA HIS A 49 -2.05 -1.76 5.08
C HIS A 49 -2.40 -0.64 4.10
N ALA A 50 -1.68 0.47 4.15
CA ALA A 50 -1.87 1.58 3.22
C ALA A 50 -1.50 1.18 1.78
N MET A 51 -0.41 0.43 1.61
CA MET A 51 -0.02 -0.18 0.34
C MET A 51 -1.15 -1.07 -0.20
N ALA A 52 -1.70 -1.96 0.63
CA ALA A 52 -2.75 -2.89 0.21
C ALA A 52 -4.07 -2.18 -0.15
N GLU A 53 -4.44 -1.14 0.59
CA GLU A 53 -5.62 -0.32 0.30
C GLU A 53 -5.46 0.43 -1.03
N LEU A 54 -4.31 1.09 -1.25
CA LEU A 54 -4.03 1.82 -2.49
C LEU A 54 -3.93 0.89 -3.70
N MET A 55 -3.35 -0.30 -3.54
CA MET A 55 -3.29 -1.28 -4.63
C MET A 55 -4.67 -1.88 -4.92
N SER A 56 -5.50 -2.09 -3.90
CA SER A 56 -6.91 -2.48 -4.11
C SER A 56 -7.70 -1.43 -4.89
N ALA A 57 -7.36 -0.15 -4.75
CA ALA A 57 -7.91 0.94 -5.54
C ALA A 57 -7.22 1.15 -6.90
N ASN A 58 -6.23 0.32 -7.26
CA ASN A 58 -5.42 0.42 -8.48
C ASN A 58 -4.74 1.81 -8.61
N ALA A 59 -4.45 2.45 -7.47
CA ALA A 59 -3.99 3.84 -7.37
C ALA A 59 -2.54 4.00 -7.89
N PHE A 60 -1.66 3.03 -7.59
CA PHE A 60 -0.27 3.04 -8.06
C PHE A 60 -0.17 3.06 -9.58
N THR A 61 -0.91 2.17 -10.26
CA THR A 61 -0.97 2.24 -11.73
C THR A 61 -1.62 3.55 -12.19
N LYS A 62 -2.80 3.89 -11.65
CA LYS A 62 -3.59 5.05 -12.09
C LYS A 62 -2.77 6.35 -12.08
N HIS A 63 -1.89 6.50 -11.08
CA HIS A 63 -1.04 7.68 -10.90
C HIS A 63 0.42 7.45 -11.32
N SER A 64 0.73 6.34 -11.99
CA SER A 64 2.08 5.99 -12.48
C SER A 64 3.17 6.06 -11.41
N VAL A 65 2.86 5.57 -10.21
CA VAL A 65 3.79 5.50 -9.07
C VAL A 65 4.37 4.10 -9.00
N ASP A 66 5.70 4.00 -9.13
CA ASP A 66 6.41 2.74 -8.97
C ASP A 66 6.66 2.41 -7.49
N ILE A 67 6.33 1.18 -7.10
CA ILE A 67 6.52 0.64 -5.75
C ILE A 67 7.39 -0.62 -5.75
N SER A 68 7.99 -0.98 -6.89
CA SER A 68 8.80 -2.20 -7.06
C SER A 68 9.95 -2.29 -6.04
N ALA A 69 10.68 -1.19 -5.83
CA ALA A 69 11.76 -1.12 -4.86
C ALA A 69 11.27 -1.36 -3.42
N TRP A 70 10.16 -0.71 -3.03
CA TRP A 70 9.57 -0.88 -1.70
C TRP A 70 9.09 -2.32 -1.48
N MET A 71 8.40 -2.90 -2.49
CA MET A 71 7.95 -4.28 -2.46
C MET A 71 9.12 -5.25 -2.28
N GLN A 72 10.21 -5.04 -3.02
CA GLN A 72 11.40 -5.87 -2.93
C GLN A 72 12.04 -5.78 -1.52
N GLU A 73 12.25 -4.58 -1.01
CA GLU A 73 12.83 -4.38 0.33
C GLU A 73 11.96 -5.00 1.43
N GLN A 74 10.64 -4.83 1.35
CA GLN A 74 9.70 -5.38 2.33
C GLN A 74 9.64 -6.92 2.29
N LEU A 75 9.78 -7.51 1.11
CA LEU A 75 9.81 -8.97 0.95
C LEU A 75 11.10 -9.59 1.48
N VAL A 76 12.22 -8.87 1.42
CA VAL A 76 13.50 -9.33 1.98
C VAL A 76 13.48 -9.26 3.51
N ASP A 77 12.85 -8.24 4.10
CA ASP A 77 12.82 -8.02 5.56
C ASP A 77 11.48 -8.46 6.19
N LEU A 78 11.15 -9.73 6.02
CA LEU A 78 9.99 -10.37 6.67
C LEU A 78 10.42 -11.37 7.74
N ALA A 79 9.51 -11.65 8.68
CA ALA A 79 9.66 -12.68 9.68
C ALA A 79 8.50 -13.67 9.62
N LEU A 80 8.78 -14.94 9.89
CA LEU A 80 7.76 -15.99 9.95
C LEU A 80 7.00 -15.92 11.29
N PRO A 81 5.68 -16.19 11.30
CA PRO A 81 4.81 -16.50 10.16
C PRO A 81 4.47 -15.26 9.31
N ILE A 82 4.26 -15.44 8.01
CA ILE A 82 4.03 -14.35 7.05
C ILE A 82 2.74 -13.57 7.38
N HIS A 83 2.81 -12.24 7.33
CA HIS A 83 1.64 -11.37 7.51
C HIS A 83 0.64 -11.52 6.35
N SER A 84 -0.65 -11.68 6.66
CA SER A 84 -1.70 -11.98 5.66
C SER A 84 -1.78 -10.95 4.52
N HIS A 85 -1.65 -9.66 4.85
CA HIS A 85 -1.70 -8.58 3.84
C HIS A 85 -0.47 -8.58 2.93
N LEU A 86 0.69 -9.06 3.39
CA LEU A 86 1.88 -9.14 2.54
C LEU A 86 1.68 -10.18 1.43
N ALA A 87 1.06 -11.31 1.75
CA ALA A 87 0.74 -12.35 0.76
C ALA A 87 -0.23 -11.84 -0.31
N ASP A 88 -1.34 -11.21 0.09
CA ASP A 88 -2.33 -10.64 -0.86
C ASP A 88 -1.72 -9.52 -1.71
N LEU A 89 -0.95 -8.62 -1.08
CA LEU A 89 -0.25 -7.54 -1.77
C LEU A 89 0.73 -8.08 -2.82
N THR A 90 1.50 -9.11 -2.48
CA THR A 90 2.49 -9.70 -3.41
C THR A 90 1.83 -10.31 -4.63
N ILE A 91 0.73 -11.05 -4.45
CA ILE A 91 -0.02 -11.67 -5.55
C ILE A 91 -0.58 -10.58 -6.47
N ARG A 92 -1.20 -9.54 -5.91
CA ARG A 92 -1.76 -8.44 -6.71
C ARG A 92 -0.69 -7.67 -7.46
N PHE A 93 0.46 -7.43 -6.83
CA PHE A 93 1.58 -6.76 -7.47
C PHE A 93 2.09 -7.57 -8.66
N ALA A 94 2.22 -8.89 -8.50
CA ALA A 94 2.61 -9.79 -9.60
C ALA A 94 1.60 -9.76 -10.76
N ILE A 95 0.30 -9.72 -10.46
CA ILE A 95 -0.76 -9.61 -11.49
C ILE A 95 -0.66 -8.27 -12.22
N GLU A 96 -0.50 -7.15 -11.50
CA GLU A 96 -0.37 -5.82 -12.13
C GLU A 96 0.89 -5.72 -12.99
N ALA A 97 2.02 -6.24 -12.51
CA ALA A 97 3.28 -6.28 -13.27
C ALA A 97 3.13 -7.10 -14.57
N ALA A 98 2.49 -8.27 -14.48
CA ALA A 98 2.23 -9.13 -15.64
C ALA A 98 1.28 -8.50 -16.68
N GLN A 99 0.28 -7.73 -16.23
CA GLN A 99 -0.71 -7.12 -17.11
C GLN A 99 -0.18 -5.89 -17.86
N LYS A 100 0.74 -5.12 -17.26
CA LYS A 100 1.05 -3.76 -17.73
C LYS A 100 2.50 -3.55 -18.20
N ASN A 101 3.32 -4.61 -18.32
CA ASN A 101 4.76 -4.49 -18.62
C ASN A 101 5.46 -3.45 -17.71
N VAL A 102 4.97 -3.27 -16.49
CA VAL A 102 5.64 -2.44 -15.48
C VAL A 102 6.88 -3.22 -15.04
N THR A 103 7.96 -2.51 -14.70
CA THR A 103 9.15 -3.10 -14.08
C THR A 103 8.71 -3.88 -12.85
N GLY A 104 8.65 -5.20 -12.95
CA GLY A 104 8.37 -6.10 -11.84
C GLY A 104 9.52 -6.09 -10.83
N LEU A 105 9.60 -7.12 -9.99
CA LEU A 105 10.77 -7.29 -9.14
C LEU A 105 12.04 -7.42 -10.00
N SER A 106 13.16 -6.91 -9.51
CA SER A 106 14.45 -7.02 -10.19
C SER A 106 14.75 -8.48 -10.53
N PRO A 107 15.34 -8.80 -11.69
CA PRO A 107 15.74 -10.18 -12.01
C PRO A 107 16.68 -10.79 -10.96
N GLN A 108 17.46 -9.96 -10.26
CA GLN A 108 18.33 -10.38 -9.14
C GLN A 108 17.57 -10.90 -7.92
N PHE A 109 16.27 -10.65 -7.82
CA PHE A 109 15.42 -11.19 -6.75
C PHE A 109 14.95 -12.62 -7.05
N VAL A 110 14.98 -13.04 -8.31
CA VAL A 110 14.47 -14.35 -8.76
C VAL A 110 15.58 -15.42 -8.80
N GLU A 111 16.85 -15.00 -8.86
CA GLU A 111 18.04 -15.86 -8.73
C GLU A 111 18.41 -16.14 -7.27
#